data_AF-R1FYF5-F1
#
_entry.id   AF-R1FYF5-F1
#
_cell.length_a   1.000
_cell.length_b   1.000
_cell.length_c   1.000
_cell.angle_alpha   90.00
_cell.angle_beta   90.00
_cell.angle_gamma   90.00
#
_symmetry.space_group_name_H-M   'P 1'
#
loop_
_entity.id
_entity.type
_entity.pdbx_description
1 polymer ?
#
loop_
_entity_poly.entity_id
_entity_poly.type
_entity_poly.pdbx_seq_one_letter_code
_entity_poly.pdbx_strand_id
1 'polypeptide(L)'
;MPPSSSLTLRPARASDVPELHAINAHFVENTVLTFVTTPLSYPDFFNKYHSIRSSGLPYIVALDASADDPDAPIGSVRVSHFRGSQADAYRHTVELSLFCHPEHTGKGVGSALLTRLLDVLRRPEEWGEEWIGKEWCRDDVRVREVIGVMAVDDQSEWKGGLGLKEWYERFGFEEVGRLRRVGRKFGRW
;
A
#
# COMPACT_ATOMS: atom_id res chain seq x y z
N MET A 1 -12.18 -28.24 5.22
CA MET A 1 -11.26 -27.47 4.37
C MET A 1 -11.46 -26.00 4.73
N PRO A 2 -10.41 -25.20 4.99
CA PRO A 2 -10.59 -23.76 5.03
C PRO A 2 -11.13 -23.32 3.65
N PRO A 3 -12.05 -22.34 3.58
CA PRO A 3 -12.54 -21.86 2.30
C PRO A 3 -11.34 -21.42 1.44
N SER A 4 -11.25 -21.98 0.23
CA SER A 4 -10.34 -21.50 -0.81
C SER A 4 -10.61 -20.01 -0.97
N SER A 5 -9.66 -19.15 -0.62
CA SER A 5 -9.84 -17.70 -0.67
C SER A 5 -10.24 -17.27 -2.08
N SER A 6 -11.46 -16.76 -2.24
CA SER A 6 -12.03 -16.11 -3.43
C SER A 6 -11.40 -14.74 -3.73
N LEU A 7 -10.13 -14.56 -3.36
CA LEU A 7 -9.44 -13.29 -3.41
C LEU A 7 -9.10 -12.94 -4.86
N THR A 8 -9.63 -11.82 -5.33
CA THR A 8 -9.35 -11.29 -6.67
C THR A 8 -8.56 -9.98 -6.55
N LEU A 9 -7.54 -9.80 -7.38
CA LEU A 9 -6.73 -8.58 -7.44
C LEU A 9 -6.91 -7.89 -8.78
N ARG A 10 -7.09 -6.57 -8.78
CA ARG A 10 -7.17 -5.75 -10.00
C ARG A 10 -6.62 -4.34 -9.77
N PRO A 11 -6.33 -3.58 -10.84
CA PRO A 11 -6.09 -2.15 -10.70
C PRO A 11 -7.28 -1.44 -10.06
N ALA A 12 -6.96 -0.43 -9.26
CA ALA A 12 -7.93 0.46 -8.64
C ALA A 12 -8.66 1.29 -9.70
N ARG A 13 -9.95 1.52 -9.46
CA ARG A 13 -10.86 2.33 -10.28
C ARG A 13 -11.43 3.47 -9.43
N ALA A 14 -11.94 4.52 -10.08
CA ALA A 14 -12.49 5.66 -9.36
C ALA A 14 -13.69 5.28 -8.44
N SER A 15 -14.45 4.26 -8.82
CA SER A 15 -15.54 3.68 -8.02
C SER A 15 -15.08 3.07 -6.70
N ASP A 16 -13.80 2.71 -6.58
CA ASP A 16 -13.24 2.10 -5.37
C ASP A 16 -12.91 3.13 -4.29
N VAL A 17 -12.76 4.40 -4.68
CA VAL A 17 -12.24 5.47 -3.82
C VAL A 17 -13.03 5.66 -2.52
N PRO A 18 -14.38 5.57 -2.50
CA PRO A 18 -15.13 5.63 -1.26
C PRO A 18 -14.67 4.60 -0.21
N GLU A 19 -14.48 3.35 -0.61
CA GLU A 19 -14.06 2.27 0.30
C GLU A 19 -12.59 2.43 0.70
N LEU A 20 -11.73 2.79 -0.26
CA LEU A 20 -10.32 3.06 0.03
C LEU A 20 -10.13 4.22 1.01
N HIS A 21 -10.99 5.24 0.92
CA HIS A 21 -11.03 6.36 1.85
C HIS A 21 -11.48 5.92 3.24
N ALA A 22 -12.55 5.12 3.34
CA ALA A 22 -13.04 4.57 4.61
C ALA A 22 -11.98 3.71 5.33
N ILE A 23 -11.34 2.79 4.59
CA ILE A 23 -10.24 1.97 5.13
C ILE A 23 -9.10 2.87 5.62
N ASN A 24 -8.69 3.87 4.82
CA ASN A 24 -7.60 4.76 5.23
C ASN A 24 -7.96 5.61 6.46
N ALA A 25 -9.18 6.16 6.51
CA ALA A 25 -9.67 6.94 7.63
C ALA A 25 -9.64 6.12 8.93
N HIS A 26 -10.06 4.85 8.88
CA HIS A 26 -9.96 3.95 10.03
C HIS A 26 -8.52 3.86 10.58
N PHE A 27 -7.51 3.64 9.73
CA PHE A 27 -6.12 3.58 10.19
C PHE A 27 -5.61 4.93 10.72
N VAL A 28 -6.07 6.04 10.15
CA VAL A 28 -5.74 7.38 10.63
C VAL A 28 -6.32 7.63 12.02
N GLU A 29 -7.55 7.26 12.27
CA GLU A 29 -8.25 7.58 13.52
C GLU A 29 -7.95 6.59 14.65
N ASN A 30 -7.61 5.34 14.33
CA ASN A 30 -7.58 4.26 15.31
C ASN A 30 -6.20 3.63 15.51
N THR A 31 -5.19 3.98 14.70
CA THR A 31 -3.88 3.29 14.75
C THR A 31 -2.69 4.25 14.60
N VAL A 32 -1.50 3.80 15.00
CA VAL A 32 -0.25 4.51 14.71
C VAL A 32 0.43 4.07 13.41
N LEU A 33 -0.20 3.16 12.65
CA LEU A 33 0.39 2.62 11.42
C LEU A 33 0.57 3.66 10.32
N THR A 34 -0.11 4.81 10.45
CA THR A 34 0.11 6.02 9.65
C THR A 34 0.27 7.23 10.57
N PHE A 35 1.16 8.14 10.21
CA PHE A 35 1.40 9.39 10.96
C PHE A 35 0.52 10.54 10.49
N VAL A 36 -0.38 10.31 9.54
CA VAL A 36 -1.50 11.21 9.30
C VAL A 36 -2.39 11.21 10.55
N THR A 37 -2.71 12.39 11.06
CA THR A 37 -3.48 12.59 12.30
C THR A 37 -4.96 12.89 12.08
N THR A 38 -5.28 13.43 10.91
CA THR A 38 -6.65 13.78 10.50
C THR A 38 -6.89 13.17 9.13
N PRO A 39 -7.97 12.39 8.93
CA PRO A 39 -8.26 11.84 7.61
C PRO A 39 -8.36 12.94 6.58
N LEU A 40 -7.88 12.67 5.37
CA LEU A 40 -8.09 13.59 4.25
C LEU A 40 -9.58 13.74 3.99
N SER A 41 -9.99 14.93 3.54
CA SER A 41 -11.33 15.10 2.98
C SER A 41 -11.49 14.16 1.77
N TYR A 42 -12.71 13.74 1.47
CA TYR A 42 -12.97 12.91 0.30
C TYR A 42 -12.41 13.53 -1.00
N PRO A 43 -12.63 14.84 -1.30
CA PRO A 43 -12.01 15.48 -2.47
C PRO A 43 -10.48 15.40 -2.49
N ASP A 44 -9.80 15.62 -1.36
CA ASP A 44 -8.33 15.55 -1.30
C ASP A 44 -7.82 14.13 -1.50
N PHE A 45 -8.51 13.14 -0.91
CA PHE A 45 -8.18 11.74 -1.10
C PHE A 45 -8.40 11.28 -2.54
N PHE A 46 -9.49 11.72 -3.17
CA PHE A 46 -9.81 11.48 -4.57
C PHE A 46 -8.76 12.11 -5.50
N ASN A 47 -8.35 13.37 -5.24
CA ASN A 47 -7.27 14.03 -5.97
C ASN A 47 -5.93 13.29 -5.81
N LYS A 48 -5.63 12.81 -4.61
CA LYS A 48 -4.44 11.97 -4.37
C LYS A 48 -4.49 10.66 -5.14
N TYR A 49 -5.63 9.97 -5.15
CA TYR A 49 -5.84 8.78 -5.98
C TYR A 49 -5.56 9.08 -7.45
N HIS A 50 -6.12 10.17 -8.00
CA HIS A 50 -5.91 10.58 -9.38
C HIS A 50 -4.45 10.89 -9.68
N SER A 51 -3.77 11.65 -8.80
CA SER A 51 -2.35 11.98 -8.95
C SER A 51 -1.44 10.74 -9.03
N ILE A 52 -1.73 9.73 -8.20
CA ILE A 52 -0.99 8.45 -8.23
C ILE A 52 -1.29 7.71 -9.53
N ARG A 53 -2.56 7.56 -9.91
CA ARG A 53 -2.94 6.88 -11.16
C ARG A 53 -2.37 7.58 -12.40
N SER A 54 -2.35 8.92 -12.43
CA SER A 54 -1.80 9.69 -13.54
C SER A 54 -0.27 9.61 -13.64
N SER A 55 0.41 9.17 -12.58
CA SER A 55 1.86 8.93 -12.61
C SER A 55 2.26 7.59 -13.24
N GLY A 56 1.27 6.78 -13.67
CA GLY A 56 1.51 5.45 -14.23
C GLY A 56 1.97 4.41 -13.21
N LEU A 57 2.11 4.76 -11.93
CA LEU A 57 2.50 3.80 -10.90
C LEU A 57 1.34 2.89 -10.46
N PRO A 58 1.63 1.65 -10.04
CA PRO A 58 0.58 0.71 -9.64
C PRO A 58 -0.24 1.17 -8.44
N TYR A 59 -1.55 0.98 -8.55
CA TYR A 59 -2.52 1.04 -7.47
C TYR A 59 -3.45 -0.16 -7.63
N ILE A 60 -3.32 -1.14 -6.73
CA ILE A 60 -3.98 -2.45 -6.81
C ILE A 60 -4.93 -2.57 -5.63
N VAL A 61 -6.13 -3.08 -5.89
CA VAL A 61 -7.13 -3.43 -4.87
C VAL A 61 -7.32 -4.93 -4.78
N ALA A 62 -7.70 -5.40 -3.60
CA ALA A 62 -8.11 -6.77 -3.34
C ALA A 62 -9.61 -6.82 -3.08
N LEU A 63 -10.28 -7.81 -3.63
CA LEU A 63 -11.72 -8.04 -3.51
C LEU A 63 -11.95 -9.46 -3.03
N ASP A 64 -13.00 -9.67 -2.26
CA ASP A 64 -13.46 -11.01 -1.91
C ASP A 64 -14.72 -11.34 -2.71
N ALA A 65 -14.60 -12.24 -3.68
CA ALA A 65 -15.75 -12.62 -4.51
C ALA A 65 -16.85 -13.38 -3.74
N SER A 66 -16.63 -13.68 -2.46
CA SER A 66 -17.63 -14.28 -1.57
C SER A 66 -18.28 -13.28 -0.61
N ALA A 67 -17.86 -12.01 -0.61
CA ALA A 67 -18.44 -10.97 0.24
C ALA A 67 -19.83 -10.53 -0.27
N ASP A 68 -20.60 -9.91 0.63
CA ASP A 68 -21.93 -9.35 0.32
C ASP A 68 -21.86 -8.31 -0.81
N ASP A 69 -20.78 -7.53 -0.83
CA ASP A 69 -20.40 -6.66 -1.94
C ASP A 69 -19.08 -7.15 -2.55
N PRO A 70 -19.13 -7.94 -3.64
CA PRO A 70 -17.93 -8.48 -4.29
C PRO A 70 -17.12 -7.43 -5.06
N ASP A 71 -17.67 -6.23 -5.27
CA ASP A 71 -16.99 -5.11 -5.92
C ASP A 71 -16.32 -4.14 -4.93
N ALA A 72 -16.63 -4.26 -3.63
CA ALA A 72 -16.01 -3.48 -2.56
C ALA A 72 -14.56 -3.94 -2.26
N PRO A 73 -13.57 -3.03 -2.35
CA PRO A 73 -12.21 -3.34 -1.95
C PRO A 73 -12.09 -3.73 -0.47
N ILE A 74 -11.50 -4.88 -0.19
CA ILE A 74 -11.13 -5.31 1.18
C ILE A 74 -9.67 -5.00 1.53
N GLY A 75 -8.97 -4.30 0.65
CA GLY A 75 -7.60 -3.87 0.84
C GLY A 75 -7.01 -3.25 -0.41
N SER A 76 -5.91 -2.54 -0.25
CA SER A 76 -5.17 -1.97 -1.36
C SER A 76 -3.68 -1.86 -1.09
N VAL A 77 -2.93 -1.81 -2.17
CA VAL A 77 -1.52 -1.47 -2.18
C VAL A 77 -1.24 -0.50 -3.31
N ARG A 78 -0.37 0.47 -3.07
CA ARG A 78 0.08 1.42 -4.07
C ARG A 78 1.52 1.83 -3.80
N VAL A 79 2.15 2.40 -4.82
CA VAL A 79 3.44 3.07 -4.68
C VAL A 79 3.37 4.50 -5.22
N SER A 80 4.20 5.37 -4.68
CA SER A 80 4.40 6.74 -5.16
C SER A 80 5.89 7.11 -5.14
N HIS A 81 6.30 8.11 -5.89
CA HIS A 81 7.68 8.60 -5.90
C HIS A 81 8.22 8.85 -4.48
N PHE A 82 9.37 8.27 -4.15
CA PHE A 82 10.04 8.55 -2.89
C PHE A 82 10.62 9.97 -2.90
N ARG A 83 10.29 10.77 -1.89
CA ARG A 83 10.64 12.21 -1.77
C ARG A 83 10.12 13.09 -2.92
N GLY A 84 9.07 12.65 -3.63
CA GLY A 84 8.37 13.43 -4.65
C GLY A 84 9.00 13.34 -6.05
N SER A 85 8.24 13.71 -7.07
CA SER A 85 8.64 13.55 -8.48
C SER A 85 9.70 14.54 -8.96
N GLN A 86 9.94 15.63 -8.24
CA GLN A 86 10.97 16.63 -8.59
C GLN A 86 12.38 16.21 -8.15
N ALA A 87 12.50 15.14 -7.36
CA ALA A 87 13.77 14.67 -6.86
C ALA A 87 14.36 13.60 -7.80
N ASP A 88 14.81 14.03 -8.99
CA ASP A 88 15.19 13.12 -10.10
C ASP A 88 16.22 12.04 -9.73
N ALA A 89 17.10 12.29 -8.77
CA ALA A 89 18.05 11.29 -8.29
C ALA A 89 17.36 10.08 -7.59
N TYR A 90 16.14 10.27 -7.08
CA TYR A 90 15.28 9.24 -6.49
C TYR A 90 14.24 8.67 -7.48
N ARG A 91 14.29 9.01 -8.78
CA ARG A 91 13.28 8.58 -9.77
C ARG A 91 13.09 7.07 -9.86
N HIS A 92 14.11 6.30 -9.49
CA HIS A 92 14.08 4.83 -9.47
C HIS A 92 13.57 4.24 -8.16
N THR A 93 13.20 5.07 -7.18
CA THR A 93 12.80 4.66 -5.84
C THR A 93 11.37 5.08 -5.58
N VAL A 94 10.56 4.13 -5.12
CA VAL A 94 9.16 4.38 -4.77
C VAL A 94 8.90 4.02 -3.31
N GLU A 95 7.94 4.70 -2.71
CA GLU A 95 7.46 4.43 -1.36
C GLU A 95 6.15 3.63 -1.41
N LEU A 96 6.10 2.56 -0.63
CA LEU A 96 4.98 1.64 -0.51
C LEU A 96 3.94 2.14 0.50
N SER A 97 2.65 2.02 0.16
CA SER A 97 1.55 2.10 1.11
C SER A 97 0.61 0.91 0.91
N LEU A 98 0.31 0.19 1.99
CA LEU A 98 -0.58 -0.97 1.99
C LEU A 98 -1.54 -0.89 3.17
N PHE A 99 -2.83 -1.08 2.92
CA PHE A 99 -3.85 -1.18 3.95
C PHE A 99 -4.81 -2.34 3.64
N CYS A 100 -5.21 -3.07 4.66
CA CYS A 100 -6.27 -4.07 4.55
C CYS A 100 -7.46 -3.60 5.37
N HIS A 101 -8.68 -3.87 4.91
CA HIS A 101 -9.88 -3.64 5.72
C HIS A 101 -9.69 -4.31 7.09
N PRO A 102 -10.06 -3.67 8.22
CA PRO A 102 -9.76 -4.18 9.56
C PRO A 102 -10.21 -5.63 9.79
N GLU A 103 -11.39 -5.97 9.28
CA GLU A 103 -11.99 -7.32 9.36
C GLU A 103 -11.37 -8.34 8.39
N HIS A 104 -10.47 -7.91 7.51
CA HIS A 104 -9.79 -8.73 6.52
C HIS A 104 -8.28 -8.88 6.79
N THR A 105 -7.81 -8.37 7.93
CA THR A 105 -6.43 -8.60 8.40
C THR A 105 -6.19 -10.06 8.78
N GLY A 106 -4.95 -10.54 8.65
CA GLY A 106 -4.59 -11.93 8.96
C GLY A 106 -5.11 -13.00 7.97
N LYS A 107 -5.92 -12.63 6.97
CA LYS A 107 -6.53 -13.54 5.98
C LYS A 107 -5.74 -13.67 4.67
N GLY A 108 -4.48 -13.25 4.64
CA GLY A 108 -3.61 -13.34 3.45
C GLY A 108 -3.75 -12.20 2.42
N VAL A 109 -4.68 -11.26 2.62
CA VAL A 109 -4.94 -10.11 1.72
C VAL A 109 -3.69 -9.28 1.45
N GLY A 110 -3.00 -8.84 2.51
CA GLY A 110 -1.78 -8.04 2.37
C GLY A 110 -0.67 -8.78 1.62
N SER A 111 -0.52 -10.09 1.87
CA SER A 111 0.48 -10.92 1.18
C SER A 111 0.19 -11.03 -0.31
N ALA A 112 -1.07 -11.23 -0.69
CA ALA A 112 -1.46 -11.28 -2.10
C ALA A 112 -1.24 -9.94 -2.81
N LEU A 113 -1.62 -8.83 -2.16
CA LEU A 113 -1.41 -7.48 -2.66
C LEU A 113 0.07 -7.17 -2.88
N LEU A 114 0.92 -7.38 -1.87
CA LEU A 114 2.36 -7.11 -1.97
C LEU A 114 3.03 -8.01 -3.01
N THR A 115 2.66 -9.29 -3.09
CA THR A 115 3.15 -10.21 -4.12
C THR A 115 2.86 -9.65 -5.52
N ARG A 116 1.61 -9.27 -5.80
CA ARG A 116 1.20 -8.73 -7.11
C ARG A 116 1.91 -7.42 -7.41
N LEU A 117 2.04 -6.52 -6.43
CA LEU A 117 2.75 -5.25 -6.64
C LEU A 117 4.20 -5.50 -7.05
N LEU A 118 4.94 -6.32 -6.30
CA LEU A 118 6.35 -6.60 -6.60
C LEU A 118 6.50 -7.28 -7.96
N ASP A 119 5.55 -8.13 -8.34
CA ASP A 119 5.50 -8.75 -9.65
C ASP A 119 5.38 -7.73 -10.79
N VAL A 120 4.41 -6.81 -10.66
CA VAL A 120 4.19 -5.70 -11.60
C VAL A 120 5.43 -4.80 -11.71
N LEU A 121 6.07 -4.46 -10.58
CA LEU A 121 7.25 -3.59 -10.58
C LEU A 121 8.51 -4.25 -11.14
N ARG A 122 8.67 -5.56 -10.95
CA ARG A 122 9.84 -6.31 -11.47
C ARG A 122 9.78 -6.51 -12.98
N ARG A 123 8.58 -6.76 -13.50
CA ARG A 123 8.34 -7.14 -14.90
C ARG A 123 7.29 -6.25 -15.56
N PRO A 124 7.43 -4.91 -15.52
CA PRO A 124 6.38 -3.99 -15.95
C PRO A 124 5.95 -4.20 -17.42
N GLU A 125 6.85 -4.73 -18.26
CA GLU A 125 6.60 -5.11 -19.65
C GLU A 125 5.59 -6.25 -19.84
N GLU A 126 5.36 -7.09 -18.82
CA GLU A 126 4.39 -8.19 -18.86
C GLU A 126 2.96 -7.74 -18.54
N TRP A 127 2.77 -6.46 -18.15
CA TRP A 127 1.50 -5.93 -17.64
C TRP A 127 0.91 -4.86 -18.55
N GLY A 128 -0.43 -4.78 -18.57
CA GLY A 128 -1.15 -3.73 -19.29
C GLY A 128 -1.04 -2.35 -18.63
N GLU A 129 -1.32 -1.29 -19.39
CA GLU A 129 -1.26 0.11 -18.94
C GLU A 129 -2.16 0.41 -17.73
N GLU A 130 -3.19 -0.41 -17.51
CA GLU A 130 -4.04 -0.31 -16.33
C GLU A 130 -3.31 -0.64 -15.02
N TRP A 131 -2.28 -1.49 -15.08
CA TRP A 131 -1.46 -1.93 -13.94
C TRP A 131 -0.26 -1.04 -13.72
N ILE A 132 0.44 -0.68 -14.81
CA ILE A 132 1.61 0.20 -14.78
C ILE A 132 1.78 0.90 -16.15
N GLY A 133 2.11 2.19 -16.13
CA GLY A 133 2.35 2.99 -17.33
C GLY A 133 3.59 2.53 -18.09
N LYS A 134 3.51 2.52 -19.43
CA LYS A 134 4.60 2.07 -20.32
C LYS A 134 5.90 2.83 -20.14
N GLU A 135 5.83 4.08 -19.65
CA GLU A 135 7.00 4.87 -19.33
C GLU A 135 7.91 4.16 -18.32
N TRP A 136 7.33 3.39 -17.38
CA TRP A 136 8.04 2.63 -16.35
C TRP A 136 8.69 1.34 -16.85
N CYS A 137 8.44 0.93 -18.10
CA CYS A 137 9.23 -0.08 -18.79
C CYS A 137 10.58 0.48 -19.29
N ARG A 138 10.72 1.82 -19.28
CA ARG A 138 11.92 2.64 -19.49
C ARG A 138 13.12 2.22 -18.62
N ASP A 139 14.21 1.64 -19.13
CA ASP A 139 15.35 1.28 -18.27
C ASP A 139 15.96 2.47 -17.49
N ASP A 140 15.85 3.67 -18.04
CA ASP A 140 16.30 4.96 -17.50
C ASP A 140 15.38 5.58 -16.43
N VAL A 141 14.18 5.02 -16.25
CA VAL A 141 13.19 5.49 -15.27
C VAL A 141 12.52 4.37 -14.46
N ARG A 142 12.69 3.09 -14.82
CA ARG A 142 12.02 1.97 -14.16
C ARG A 142 12.33 1.93 -12.68
N VAL A 143 11.36 1.45 -11.91
CA VAL A 143 11.52 1.24 -10.47
C VAL A 143 12.63 0.21 -10.24
N ARG A 144 13.60 0.58 -9.41
CA ARG A 144 14.68 -0.30 -8.93
C ARG A 144 14.51 -0.64 -7.46
N GLU A 145 14.03 0.33 -6.68
CA GLU A 145 13.94 0.22 -5.22
C GLU A 145 12.53 0.52 -4.71
N VAL A 146 12.07 -0.27 -3.74
CA VAL A 146 10.81 -0.05 -3.02
C VAL A 146 11.11 0.15 -1.54
N ILE A 147 10.72 1.29 -1.00
CA ILE A 147 10.89 1.62 0.42
C ILE A 147 9.55 1.46 1.13
N GLY A 148 9.55 0.67 2.19
CA GLY A 148 8.45 0.65 3.17
C GLY A 148 8.81 1.49 4.38
N VAL A 149 8.00 2.52 4.67
CA VAL A 149 8.10 3.27 5.93
C VAL A 149 6.98 2.78 6.84
N MET A 150 7.34 2.10 7.93
CA MET A 150 6.39 1.60 8.91
C MET A 150 6.62 2.19 10.29
N ALA A 151 5.54 2.44 11.02
CA ALA A 151 5.60 2.67 12.45
C ALA A 151 5.77 1.34 13.19
N VAL A 152 6.55 1.36 14.27
CA VAL A 152 6.60 0.24 15.23
C VAL A 152 5.62 0.58 16.34
N ASP A 153 4.57 -0.23 16.48
CA ASP A 153 3.60 -0.09 17.56
C ASP A 153 4.04 -0.95 18.74
N ASP A 154 4.68 -0.33 19.74
CA ASP A 154 5.19 -1.01 20.94
C ASP A 154 4.08 -1.55 21.85
N GLN A 155 2.82 -1.15 21.63
CA GLN A 155 1.66 -1.70 22.32
C GLN A 155 1.02 -2.88 21.56
N SER A 156 1.46 -3.17 20.34
CA SER A 156 0.98 -4.32 19.59
C SER A 156 1.57 -5.62 20.13
N GLU A 157 0.70 -6.57 20.46
CA GLU A 157 1.11 -7.92 20.87
C GLU A 157 1.72 -8.73 19.71
N TRP A 158 1.49 -8.32 18.46
CA TRP A 158 2.02 -9.03 17.29
C TRP A 158 3.54 -8.85 17.19
N LYS A 159 4.27 -9.83 17.75
CA LYS A 159 5.73 -9.86 17.81
C LYS A 159 6.31 -8.60 18.46
N GLY A 160 5.64 -8.06 19.48
CA GLY A 160 6.08 -6.84 20.18
C GLY A 160 6.22 -5.63 19.24
N GLY A 161 5.28 -5.45 18.32
CA GLY A 161 5.29 -4.37 17.33
C GLY A 161 6.16 -4.61 16.10
N LEU A 162 6.96 -5.68 16.06
CA LEU A 162 7.85 -5.99 14.95
C LEU A 162 7.25 -6.96 13.92
N GLY A 163 6.00 -7.40 14.10
CA GLY A 163 5.40 -8.40 13.22
C GLY A 163 5.32 -7.94 11.77
N LEU A 164 5.05 -6.65 11.54
CA LEU A 164 5.03 -6.09 10.19
C LEU A 164 6.42 -6.07 9.53
N LYS A 165 7.48 -5.85 10.32
CA LYS A 165 8.87 -5.96 9.84
C LYS A 165 9.16 -7.40 9.40
N GLU A 166 8.92 -8.38 10.27
CA GLU A 166 9.12 -9.80 9.96
C GLU A 166 8.30 -10.23 8.73
N TRP A 167 7.09 -9.67 8.59
CA TRP A 167 6.26 -9.89 7.41
C TRP A 167 6.89 -9.31 6.14
N TYR A 168 7.41 -8.09 6.16
CA TYR A 168 8.14 -7.49 5.02
C TYR A 168 9.38 -8.30 4.62
N GLU A 169 10.15 -8.81 5.59
CA GLU A 169 11.36 -9.61 5.35
C GLU A 169 11.06 -10.89 4.54
N ARG A 170 9.88 -11.48 4.72
CA ARG A 170 9.44 -12.63 3.90
C ARG A 170 9.26 -12.32 2.41
N PHE A 171 9.16 -11.05 2.04
CA PHE A 171 9.09 -10.59 0.64
C PHE A 171 10.44 -10.08 0.11
N GLY A 172 11.50 -10.22 0.91
CA GLY A 172 12.86 -9.79 0.54
C GLY A 172 13.17 -8.33 0.87
N PHE A 173 12.36 -7.67 1.72
CA PHE A 173 12.74 -6.37 2.27
C PHE A 173 13.79 -6.53 3.37
N GLU A 174 14.63 -5.51 3.53
CA GLU A 174 15.64 -5.44 4.59
C GLU A 174 15.47 -4.15 5.39
N GLU A 175 15.70 -4.21 6.71
CA GLU A 175 15.70 -3.01 7.55
C GLU A 175 16.99 -2.21 7.33
N VAL A 176 16.88 -1.07 6.63
CA VAL A 176 18.01 -0.18 6.34
C VAL A 176 18.22 0.93 7.37
N GLY A 177 17.29 1.11 8.30
CA GLY A 177 17.41 2.14 9.34
C GLY A 177 16.21 2.21 10.27
N ARG A 178 16.45 2.76 11.47
CA ARG A 178 15.42 2.93 12.51
C ARG A 178 15.50 4.30 13.15
N LEU A 179 14.51 5.13 12.85
CA LEU A 179 14.34 6.43 13.46
C LEU A 179 13.48 6.30 14.72
N ARG A 180 14.03 6.59 15.89
CA ARG A 180 13.34 6.46 17.18
C ARG A 180 12.69 7.80 17.57
N ARG A 181 11.43 7.76 18.02
CA ARG A 181 10.69 8.92 18.57
C ARG A 181 10.60 10.12 17.60
N VAL A 182 10.46 9.85 16.30
CA VAL A 182 10.40 10.90 15.26
C VAL A 182 8.98 11.33 14.91
N GLY A 183 7.96 10.58 15.33
CA GLY A 183 6.56 10.94 15.18
C GLY A 183 5.87 11.01 16.53
N ARG A 184 4.74 11.71 16.62
CA ARG A 184 3.90 11.71 17.81
C ARG A 184 2.44 11.61 17.40
N LYS A 185 1.72 10.63 17.95
CA LYS A 185 0.29 10.40 17.69
C LYS A 185 -0.37 9.78 18.92
N PHE A 186 -1.62 10.12 19.20
CA PHE A 186 -2.35 9.66 20.40
C PHE A 186 -1.57 9.86 21.72
N GLY A 187 -0.84 10.98 21.82
CA GLY A 187 -0.06 11.32 23.01
C GLY A 187 1.26 10.56 23.18
N ARG A 188 1.57 9.55 22.35
CA ARG A 188 2.81 8.75 22.40
C ARG A 188 3.76 9.05 21.23
N TRP A 189 5.04 8.70 21.40
CA TRP A 189 6.16 8.98 20.49
C TRP A 189 6.65 7.73 19.74
#